data_AF-A0A212DA02-F1
#
_entry.id   AF-A0A212DA02-F1
#
_cell.length_a   1.000
_cell.length_b   1.000
_cell.length_c   1.000
_cell.angle_alpha   90.00
_cell.angle_beta   90.00
_cell.angle_gamma   90.00
#
_symmetry.space_group_name_H-M   'P 1'
#
loop_
_entity.id
_entity.type
_entity.pdbx_description
1 polymer ?
#
loop_
_entity_poly.entity_id
_entity_poly.type
_entity_poly.pdbx_seq_one_letter_code
_entity_poly.pdbx_strand_id
1 'polypeptide(L)'
;MWNDIELLTNDDTGSGNLSVGSREEHGTDLYQVDLLAKISSEKASLNPKIQACSLSDGFIIVADQSVILLDSICRSLQLHLIFDTEVDVVGLCQGGKFLLVGERSGNLHLIHVTSKLTLLTNAFVQKANDENQCTYRNLVIEKDSSNEDTYYMLLLTNNGLFCITNLQLVKIQQAIEKADVNTAKKLVYKVKSNDILEKLALSSPDTSEQTEWQKLVNEAKENLHKIQDDEFVMNYCLEAQWITYETTQEMLNYAKTRLLKKEDKTVLVYSDGLKEVLRAHAKLTTFYGAFGPEKFRCVHSPFLI
;
A
#
# COMPACT_ATOMS: atom_id res chain seq x y z
N MET A 1 22.44 12.82 -5.16
CA MET A 1 20.98 13.00 -5.03
C MET A 1 20.56 13.89 -6.17
N TRP A 2 19.61 13.46 -6.99
CA TRP A 2 19.15 14.19 -8.17
C TRP A 2 18.06 15.17 -7.75
N ASN A 3 18.46 16.40 -7.45
CA ASN A 3 17.62 17.37 -6.74
C ASN A 3 17.55 18.75 -7.37
N ASP A 4 18.40 19.04 -8.36
CA ASP A 4 18.36 20.26 -9.14
C ASP A 4 17.52 20.00 -10.39
N ILE A 5 16.34 20.63 -10.49
CA ILE A 5 15.36 20.38 -11.56
C ILE A 5 15.03 21.71 -12.23
N GLU A 6 15.50 21.85 -13.46
CA GLU A 6 15.20 23.00 -14.32
C GLU A 6 14.16 22.56 -15.37
N LEU A 7 13.03 23.26 -15.46
CA LEU A 7 11.99 23.05 -16.48
C LEU A 7 12.07 24.13 -17.54
N LEU A 8 11.69 23.79 -18.77
CA LEU A 8 11.52 24.78 -19.82
C LEU A 8 10.27 25.61 -19.58
N THR A 9 10.45 26.88 -19.26
CA THR A 9 9.38 27.87 -19.34
C THR A 9 9.32 28.39 -20.78
N ASN A 10 8.19 28.21 -21.45
CA ASN A 10 7.89 29.01 -22.62
C ASN A 10 7.60 30.43 -22.14
N ASP A 11 8.63 31.27 -22.13
CA ASP A 11 8.41 32.71 -22.12
C ASP A 11 7.66 33.04 -23.43
N ASP A 12 6.73 34.01 -23.41
CA ASP A 12 5.87 34.41 -24.54
C ASP A 12 6.65 34.82 -25.83
N THR A 13 7.99 34.84 -25.74
CA THR A 13 8.97 35.03 -26.82
C THR A 13 9.41 33.75 -27.54
N GLY A 14 8.99 32.55 -27.11
CA GLY A 14 9.30 31.28 -27.79
C GLY A 14 10.76 30.81 -27.66
N SER A 15 11.47 31.24 -26.60
CA SER A 15 12.92 30.98 -26.43
C SER A 15 13.27 30.29 -25.11
N GLY A 16 12.40 29.41 -24.58
CA GLY A 16 12.78 28.56 -23.46
C GLY A 16 13.95 27.68 -23.89
N ASN A 17 15.15 27.94 -23.39
CA ASN A 17 16.35 27.15 -23.68
C ASN A 17 16.98 26.71 -22.35
N LEU A 18 17.03 25.40 -22.11
CA LEU A 18 17.87 24.83 -21.06
C LEU A 18 19.31 24.78 -21.57
N SER A 19 20.26 25.12 -20.72
CA SER A 19 21.70 25.17 -21.04
C SER A 19 22.33 23.77 -21.13
N VAL A 20 21.74 22.89 -21.94
CA VAL A 20 22.32 21.59 -22.30
C VAL A 20 22.85 21.75 -23.72
N GLY A 21 24.14 21.49 -23.93
CA GLY A 21 24.85 21.80 -25.18
C GLY A 21 24.06 21.42 -26.43
N SER A 22 24.01 22.34 -27.41
CA SER A 22 23.32 22.15 -28.68
C SER A 22 23.80 20.88 -29.35
N ARG A 23 22.95 19.85 -29.40
CA ARG A 23 23.19 18.69 -30.25
C ARG A 23 22.95 19.16 -31.69
N GLU A 24 23.96 19.07 -32.54
CA GLU A 24 23.82 19.36 -33.96
C GLU A 24 22.87 18.31 -34.57
N GLU A 25 21.65 18.71 -34.88
CA GLU A 25 20.71 17.89 -35.66
C GLU A 25 21.22 17.86 -37.11
N HIS A 26 21.72 16.70 -37.55
CA HIS A 26 22.14 16.50 -38.93
C HIS A 26 20.91 16.12 -39.75
N GLY A 27 20.44 17.08 -40.56
CA GLY A 27 19.15 17.04 -41.25
C GLY A 27 18.87 15.75 -42.03
N THR A 28 18.09 14.86 -41.41
CA THR A 28 17.02 13.99 -41.98
C THR A 28 16.28 13.26 -40.83
N ASP A 29 16.07 13.91 -39.69
CA ASP A 29 15.50 13.24 -38.52
C ASP A 29 14.00 12.97 -38.68
N LEU A 30 13.56 11.74 -38.41
CA LEU A 30 12.15 11.30 -38.48
C LEU A 30 11.33 11.72 -37.24
N TYR A 31 11.99 12.27 -36.23
CA TYR A 31 11.39 12.66 -34.96
C TYR A 31 12.06 13.95 -34.46
N GLN A 32 11.27 14.78 -33.80
CA GLN A 32 11.75 15.97 -33.10
C GLN A 32 12.19 15.56 -31.68
N VAL A 33 13.36 16.06 -31.24
CA VAL A 33 13.83 15.88 -29.87
C VAL A 33 13.62 17.17 -29.10
N ASP A 34 12.53 17.22 -28.33
CA ASP A 34 12.32 18.31 -27.39
C ASP A 34 13.01 18.00 -26.07
N LEU A 35 13.90 18.88 -25.64
CA LEU A 35 14.29 18.94 -24.24
C LEU A 35 13.07 19.44 -23.47
N LEU A 36 12.79 18.89 -22.29
CA LEU A 36 11.62 19.28 -21.46
C LEU A 36 12.03 19.68 -20.05
N ALA A 37 12.99 18.93 -19.49
CA ALA A 37 13.54 19.15 -18.17
C ALA A 37 15.03 18.81 -18.15
N LYS A 38 15.80 19.47 -17.29
CA LYS A 38 17.16 19.13 -16.92
C LYS A 38 17.18 18.77 -15.44
N ILE A 39 17.74 17.60 -15.13
CA ILE A 39 17.87 17.10 -13.77
C ILE A 39 19.36 16.93 -13.47
N SER A 40 19.87 17.66 -12.48
CA SER A 40 21.29 17.69 -12.10
C SER A 40 21.51 17.17 -10.68
N SER A 41 22.77 16.78 -10.41
CA SER A 41 23.28 16.50 -9.07
C SER A 41 24.72 17.02 -8.97
N GLU A 42 24.98 17.96 -8.06
CA GLU A 42 26.32 18.52 -7.84
C GLU A 42 27.34 17.47 -7.33
N LYS A 43 26.85 16.40 -6.70
CA LYS A 43 27.66 15.39 -5.99
C LYS A 43 27.66 14.02 -6.66
N ALA A 44 27.20 13.93 -7.91
CA ALA A 44 27.11 12.62 -8.59
C ALA A 44 28.52 12.13 -8.98
N SER A 45 28.94 11.01 -8.41
CA SER A 45 30.18 10.31 -8.78
C SER A 45 29.97 9.18 -9.78
N LEU A 46 28.72 8.77 -10.00
CA LEU A 46 28.30 7.66 -10.86
C LEU A 46 27.10 8.07 -11.72
N ASN A 47 26.91 7.35 -12.82
CA ASN A 47 25.75 7.51 -13.68
C ASN A 47 24.48 7.04 -12.95
N PRO A 48 23.37 7.79 -13.04
CA PRO A 48 22.12 7.40 -12.39
C PRO A 48 21.51 6.18 -13.05
N LYS A 49 20.82 5.39 -12.25
CA LYS A 49 19.80 4.48 -12.75
C LYS A 49 18.52 5.26 -12.97
N ILE A 50 18.09 5.31 -14.23
CA ILE A 50 16.92 6.07 -14.65
C ILE A 50 15.78 5.12 -15.01
N GLN A 51 14.58 5.42 -14.52
CA GLN A 51 13.33 4.89 -15.01
C GLN A 51 12.40 6.06 -15.30
N ALA A 52 11.62 5.98 -16.38
CA ALA A 52 10.59 6.96 -16.65
C ALA A 52 9.32 6.27 -17.15
N CYS A 53 8.17 6.85 -16.83
CA CYS A 53 6.91 6.44 -17.42
C CYS A 53 6.05 7.67 -17.76
N SER A 54 5.36 7.56 -18.89
CA SER A 54 4.37 8.54 -19.33
C SER A 54 2.99 7.95 -19.09
N LEU A 55 2.15 8.71 -18.41
CA LEU A 55 0.76 8.37 -18.13
C LEU A 55 -0.12 9.54 -18.58
N SER A 56 -1.42 9.32 -18.78
CA SER A 56 -2.35 10.38 -19.16
C SER A 56 -2.33 11.58 -18.21
N ASP A 57 -1.93 11.32 -16.96
CA ASP A 57 -2.04 12.26 -15.86
C ASP A 57 -0.69 12.90 -15.48
N GLY A 58 0.40 12.57 -16.20
CA GLY A 58 1.73 13.13 -15.92
C GLY A 58 2.88 12.24 -16.35
N PHE A 59 4.10 12.76 -16.17
CA PHE A 59 5.35 12.05 -16.40
C PHE A 59 6.06 11.80 -15.09
N ILE A 60 6.39 10.54 -14.81
CA ILE A 60 7.24 10.18 -13.68
C ILE A 60 8.64 9.94 -14.20
N ILE A 61 9.61 10.55 -13.53
CA ILE A 61 11.04 10.30 -13.73
C ILE A 61 11.60 9.86 -12.38
N VAL A 62 12.27 8.72 -12.39
CA VAL A 62 12.97 8.16 -11.25
C VAL A 62 14.46 8.17 -11.57
N ALA A 63 15.26 8.73 -10.68
CA ALA A 63 16.71 8.74 -10.76
C ALA A 63 17.29 8.31 -9.41
N ASP A 64 17.78 7.08 -9.32
CA ASP A 64 18.23 6.43 -8.08
C ASP A 64 17.15 6.49 -6.97
N GLN A 65 17.32 7.39 -5.99
CA GLN A 65 16.43 7.63 -4.85
C GLN A 65 15.38 8.71 -5.10
N SER A 66 15.53 9.50 -6.16
CA SER A 66 14.66 10.65 -6.45
C SER A 66 13.49 10.23 -7.32
N VAL A 67 12.28 10.60 -6.93
CA VAL A 67 11.06 10.49 -7.74
C VAL A 67 10.56 11.89 -8.06
N ILE A 68 10.43 12.18 -9.36
CA ILE A 68 10.05 13.46 -9.91
C ILE A 68 8.77 13.24 -10.73
N LEU A 69 7.72 14.01 -10.42
CA LEU A 69 6.46 14.00 -11.13
C LEU A 69 6.24 15.34 -11.80
N LEU A 70 6.10 15.32 -13.11
CA LEU A 70 5.72 16.45 -13.93
C LEU A 70 4.25 16.33 -14.36
N ASP A 71 3.62 17.46 -14.66
CA ASP A 71 2.30 17.46 -15.28
C ASP A 71 2.33 16.82 -16.69
N SER A 72 1.14 16.56 -17.26
CA SER A 72 0.98 15.87 -18.55
C SER A 72 1.52 16.65 -19.76
N ILE A 73 2.03 17.86 -19.56
CA ILE A 73 2.64 18.70 -20.60
C ILE A 73 4.09 19.09 -20.26
N CYS A 74 4.68 18.50 -19.22
CA CYS A 74 6.04 18.76 -18.72
C CYS A 74 6.35 20.24 -18.43
N ARG A 75 5.36 21.03 -18.01
CA ARG A 75 5.54 22.46 -17.70
C ARG A 75 5.65 22.76 -16.23
N SER A 76 5.13 21.89 -15.37
CA SER A 76 5.15 22.09 -13.92
C SER A 76 5.62 20.86 -13.17
N LEU A 77 6.45 21.09 -12.15
CA LEU A 77 6.85 20.09 -11.18
C LEU A 77 5.71 19.92 -10.16
N GLN A 78 5.02 18.79 -10.23
CA GLN A 78 3.93 18.46 -9.32
C GLN A 78 4.45 17.91 -7.99
N LEU A 79 5.48 17.06 -8.04
CA LEU A 79 6.04 16.41 -6.86
C LEU A 79 7.51 16.07 -7.07
N HIS A 80 8.31 16.24 -6.03
CA HIS A 80 9.68 15.73 -5.95
C HIS A 80 9.89 15.14 -4.55
N LEU A 81 10.25 13.87 -4.50
CA LEU A 81 10.52 13.12 -3.27
C LEU A 81 11.88 12.43 -3.38
N ILE A 82 12.56 12.31 -2.25
CA ILE A 82 13.82 11.58 -2.12
C ILE A 82 13.59 10.50 -1.06
N PHE A 83 13.92 9.27 -1.43
CA PHE A 83 13.75 8.08 -0.59
C PHE A 83 15.08 7.61 0.01
N ASP A 84 15.01 6.74 1.02
CA ASP A 84 16.20 6.27 1.74
C ASP A 84 17.03 5.31 0.88
N THR A 85 16.37 4.55 0.02
CA THR A 85 16.99 3.59 -0.90
C THR A 85 16.56 3.84 -2.35
N GLU A 86 17.26 3.20 -3.30
CA GLU A 86 16.87 3.29 -4.70
C GLU A 86 15.41 2.88 -4.90
N VAL A 87 14.74 3.58 -5.81
CA VAL A 87 13.36 3.29 -6.18
C VAL A 87 13.35 2.28 -7.30
N ASP A 88 12.61 1.18 -7.10
CA ASP A 88 12.55 0.08 -8.05
C ASP A 88 11.34 0.17 -8.99
N VAL A 89 10.20 0.64 -8.48
CA VAL A 89 8.95 0.75 -9.23
C VAL A 89 8.14 1.95 -8.76
N VAL A 90 7.38 2.53 -9.68
CA VAL A 90 6.44 3.63 -9.43
C VAL A 90 5.14 3.41 -10.19
N GLY A 91 4.04 3.94 -9.67
CA GLY A 91 2.77 3.99 -10.40
C GLY A 91 1.93 5.19 -10.00
N LEU A 92 1.27 5.83 -10.97
CA LEU A 92 0.24 6.83 -10.70
C LEU A 92 -1.15 6.23 -10.93
N CYS A 93 -2.11 6.70 -10.16
CA CYS A 93 -3.50 6.29 -10.29
C CYS A 93 -4.46 7.42 -9.91
N GLN A 94 -5.75 7.21 -10.20
CA GLN A 94 -6.83 8.16 -9.89
C GLN A 94 -6.62 9.55 -10.52
N GLY A 95 -6.25 9.64 -11.80
CA GLY A 95 -6.04 10.95 -12.42
C GLY A 95 -4.76 11.64 -11.93
N GLY A 96 -3.70 10.87 -11.63
CA GLY A 96 -2.44 11.39 -11.09
C GLY A 96 -2.47 11.86 -9.63
N LYS A 97 -3.57 11.61 -8.90
CA LYS A 97 -3.75 12.08 -7.52
C LYS A 97 -2.98 11.26 -6.49
N PHE A 98 -2.73 9.98 -6.78
CA PHE A 98 -1.97 9.10 -5.90
C PHE A 98 -0.76 8.53 -6.61
N LEU A 99 0.36 8.51 -5.88
CA LEU A 99 1.63 7.91 -6.28
C LEU A 99 1.92 6.70 -5.40
N LEU A 100 2.18 5.57 -6.04
CA LEU A 100 2.75 4.37 -5.42
C LEU A 100 4.24 4.32 -5.71
N VAL A 101 5.04 3.99 -4.69
CA VAL A 101 6.49 3.85 -4.82
C VAL A 101 6.93 2.56 -4.11
N GLY A 102 7.62 1.69 -4.82
CA GLY A 102 8.31 0.53 -4.26
C GLY A 102 9.81 0.81 -4.15
N GLU A 103 10.31 0.94 -2.94
CA GLU A 103 11.72 1.14 -2.63
C GLU A 103 12.49 -0.19 -2.58
N ARG A 104 13.78 -0.18 -2.91
CA ARG A 104 14.64 -1.37 -2.87
C ARG A 104 14.81 -1.95 -1.46
N SER A 105 14.62 -1.12 -0.44
CA SER A 105 14.49 -1.55 0.96
C SER A 105 13.37 -2.58 1.19
N GLY A 106 12.44 -2.71 0.24
CA GLY A 106 11.23 -3.51 0.38
C GLY A 106 10.05 -2.70 0.93
N ASN A 107 10.21 -1.40 1.15
CA ASN A 107 9.10 -0.54 1.51
C ASN A 107 8.19 -0.26 0.31
N LEU A 108 6.89 -0.28 0.56
CA LEU A 108 5.86 0.19 -0.37
C LEU A 108 5.18 1.42 0.23
N HIS A 109 5.10 2.49 -0.57
CA HIS A 109 4.52 3.76 -0.17
C HIS A 109 3.27 4.05 -1.00
N LEU A 110 2.23 4.57 -0.35
CA LEU A 110 1.08 5.21 -0.99
C LEU A 110 1.06 6.68 -0.57
N ILE A 111 1.16 7.59 -1.54
CA ILE A 111 1.34 9.01 -1.32
C ILE A 111 0.27 9.78 -2.09
N HIS A 112 -0.42 10.70 -1.42
CA HIS A 112 -1.30 11.65 -2.12
C HIS A 112 -0.46 12.81 -2.66
N VAL A 113 -0.49 13.00 -3.98
CA VAL A 113 0.42 13.89 -4.72
C VAL A 113 0.25 15.35 -4.29
N THR A 114 -0.98 15.88 -4.34
CA THR A 114 -1.24 17.31 -4.14
C THR A 114 -0.91 17.76 -2.71
N SER A 115 -1.20 16.94 -1.69
CA SER A 115 -0.92 17.29 -0.29
C SER A 115 0.44 16.79 0.21
N LYS A 116 1.17 16.03 -0.62
CA LYS A 116 2.43 15.35 -0.26
C LYS A 116 2.31 14.45 0.98
N LEU A 117 1.10 13.98 1.28
CA LEU A 117 0.82 13.17 2.44
C LEU A 117 1.09 11.70 2.14
N THR A 118 2.04 11.11 2.85
CA THR A 118 2.22 9.66 2.89
C THR A 118 1.11 9.01 3.70
N LEU A 119 0.25 8.27 3.01
CA LEU A 119 -0.88 7.56 3.61
C LEU A 119 -0.47 6.20 4.15
N LEU A 120 0.49 5.54 3.49
CA LEU A 120 1.06 4.26 3.88
C LEU A 120 2.57 4.28 3.64
N THR A 121 3.31 3.75 4.61
CA THR A 121 4.63 3.15 4.39
C THR A 121 4.55 1.76 5.01
N ASN A 122 4.79 0.72 4.20
CA ASN A 122 4.76 -0.65 4.69
C ASN A 122 6.03 -1.39 4.25
N ALA A 123 6.73 -2.04 5.18
CA ALA A 123 7.83 -2.94 4.87
C ALA A 123 7.23 -4.24 4.28
N PHE A 124 6.93 -4.20 2.98
CA PHE A 124 6.03 -5.14 2.33
C PHE A 124 6.72 -6.44 1.92
N VAL A 125 7.96 -6.36 1.42
CA VAL A 125 8.80 -7.52 1.09
C VAL A 125 10.16 -7.37 1.76
N GLN A 126 10.81 -8.48 2.08
CA GLN A 126 12.18 -8.45 2.56
C GLN A 126 13.13 -8.06 1.41
N LYS A 127 14.01 -7.08 1.65
CA LYS A 127 15.02 -6.69 0.65
C LYS A 127 15.87 -7.88 0.20
N ALA A 128 16.33 -7.83 -1.05
CA ALA A 128 17.31 -8.79 -1.55
C ALA A 128 18.63 -8.70 -0.76
N ASN A 129 19.38 -9.81 -0.70
CA ASN A 129 20.70 -9.85 -0.06
C ASN A 129 21.74 -9.06 -0.83
N ASP A 130 21.59 -8.98 -2.15
CA ASP A 130 22.42 -8.16 -3.04
C ASP A 130 21.82 -6.76 -3.14
N GLU A 131 22.57 -5.75 -2.70
CA GLU A 131 22.14 -4.34 -2.72
C GLU A 131 21.87 -3.82 -4.14
N ASN A 132 22.49 -4.43 -5.17
CA ASN A 132 22.29 -4.06 -6.56
C ASN A 132 21.04 -4.70 -7.19
N GLN A 133 20.46 -5.72 -6.53
CA GLN A 133 19.30 -6.42 -7.06
C GLN A 133 18.01 -5.68 -6.69
N CYS A 134 17.20 -5.31 -7.70
CA CYS A 134 15.86 -4.78 -7.47
C CYS A 134 15.01 -5.74 -6.65
N THR A 135 14.35 -5.25 -5.60
CA THR A 135 13.36 -5.98 -4.80
C THR A 135 12.03 -6.07 -5.55
N TYR A 136 11.61 -4.95 -6.17
CA TYR A 136 10.42 -4.88 -7.02
C TYR A 136 10.79 -4.93 -8.50
N ARG A 137 9.96 -5.60 -9.30
CA ARG A 137 10.17 -5.77 -10.75
C ARG A 137 9.15 -5.03 -11.57
N ASN A 138 7.89 -5.04 -11.14
CA ASN A 138 6.83 -4.33 -11.84
C ASN A 138 5.70 -3.98 -10.86
N LEU A 139 5.00 -2.88 -11.15
CA LEU A 139 3.82 -2.44 -10.43
C LEU A 139 2.75 -2.06 -11.45
N VAL A 140 1.57 -2.63 -11.32
CA VAL A 140 0.39 -2.27 -12.08
C VAL A 140 -0.69 -1.86 -11.09
N ILE A 141 -1.35 -0.73 -11.33
CA ILE A 141 -2.53 -0.32 -10.58
C ILE A 141 -3.63 0.08 -11.54
N GLU A 142 -4.78 -0.56 -11.39
CA GLU A 142 -5.91 -0.38 -12.29
C GLU A 142 -7.22 -0.29 -11.53
N LYS A 143 -8.20 0.34 -12.19
CA LYS A 143 -9.56 0.45 -11.69
C LYS A 143 -10.23 -0.92 -11.80
N ASP A 144 -10.91 -1.34 -10.75
CA ASP A 144 -11.66 -2.59 -10.76
C ASP A 144 -12.91 -2.44 -11.63
N SER A 145 -13.05 -3.30 -12.64
CA SER A 145 -14.20 -3.33 -13.54
C SER A 145 -15.51 -3.72 -12.84
N SER A 146 -15.43 -4.46 -11.73
CA SER A 146 -16.60 -4.93 -10.97
C SER A 146 -17.15 -3.88 -10.00
N ASN A 147 -16.30 -2.94 -9.59
CA ASN A 147 -16.66 -1.87 -8.67
C ASN A 147 -15.88 -0.61 -9.03
N GLU A 148 -16.59 0.33 -9.66
CA GLU A 148 -16.02 1.57 -10.18
C GLU A 148 -15.39 2.48 -9.10
N ASP A 149 -15.55 2.19 -7.82
CA ASP A 149 -14.96 2.99 -6.74
C ASP A 149 -13.68 2.37 -6.14
N THR A 150 -13.26 1.22 -6.68
CA THR A 150 -12.11 0.47 -6.16
C THR A 150 -11.03 0.25 -7.21
N TYR A 151 -9.81 0.13 -6.71
CA TYR A 151 -8.64 -0.22 -7.50
C TYR A 151 -8.08 -1.55 -7.01
N TYR A 152 -7.37 -2.22 -7.90
CA TYR A 152 -6.50 -3.32 -7.55
C TYR A 152 -5.06 -2.99 -7.97
N MET A 153 -4.11 -3.52 -7.23
CA MET A 153 -2.68 -3.36 -7.48
C MET A 153 -2.04 -4.74 -7.60
N LEU A 154 -1.29 -4.94 -8.67
CA LEU A 154 -0.44 -6.11 -8.88
C LEU A 154 1.02 -5.68 -8.71
N LEU A 155 1.73 -6.38 -7.84
CA LEU A 155 3.12 -6.08 -7.52
C LEU A 155 3.98 -7.31 -7.74
N LEU A 156 4.82 -7.26 -8.77
CA LEU A 156 5.78 -8.31 -9.08
C LEU A 156 7.09 -8.04 -8.34
N THR A 157 7.57 -9.05 -7.63
CA THR A 157 8.85 -9.04 -6.91
C THR A 157 9.73 -10.18 -7.39
N ASN A 158 10.97 -10.26 -6.90
CA ASN A 158 11.83 -11.42 -7.18
C ASN A 158 11.25 -12.75 -6.69
N ASN A 159 10.41 -12.71 -5.65
CA ASN A 159 9.96 -13.91 -4.95
C ASN A 159 8.52 -14.29 -5.30
N GLY A 160 7.83 -13.49 -6.11
CA GLY A 160 6.44 -13.75 -6.49
C GLY A 160 5.65 -12.51 -6.86
N LEU A 161 4.36 -12.74 -7.12
CA LEU A 161 3.35 -11.75 -7.46
C LEU A 161 2.40 -11.54 -6.27
N PHE A 162 2.17 -10.29 -5.90
CA PHE A 162 1.20 -9.91 -4.89
C PHE A 162 0.02 -9.18 -5.55
N CYS A 163 -1.19 -9.42 -5.06
CA CYS A 163 -2.40 -8.73 -5.48
C CYS A 163 -3.01 -8.04 -4.26
N ILE A 164 -3.20 -6.72 -4.34
CA ILE A 164 -3.93 -5.95 -3.33
C ILE A 164 -5.20 -5.44 -3.96
N THR A 165 -6.35 -5.86 -3.45
CA THR A 165 -7.67 -5.50 -3.98
C THR A 165 -8.37 -4.48 -3.06
N ASN A 166 -9.52 -3.98 -3.50
CA ASN A 166 -10.39 -3.08 -2.72
C ASN A 166 -9.69 -1.79 -2.24
N LEU A 167 -8.78 -1.25 -3.05
CA LEU A 167 -8.16 0.05 -2.81
C LEU A 167 -9.19 1.16 -3.11
N GLN A 168 -9.82 1.70 -2.07
CA GLN A 168 -10.88 2.71 -2.19
C GLN A 168 -10.32 4.14 -2.41
N LEU A 169 -9.51 4.32 -3.46
CA LEU A 169 -8.79 5.57 -3.73
C LEU A 169 -9.72 6.77 -3.91
N VAL A 170 -10.91 6.57 -4.51
CA VAL A 170 -11.94 7.62 -4.64
C VAL A 170 -12.39 8.13 -3.27
N LYS A 171 -12.67 7.22 -2.33
CA LYS A 171 -13.12 7.58 -0.98
C LYS A 171 -11.99 8.20 -0.16
N ILE A 172 -10.76 7.70 -0.33
CA ILE A 172 -9.56 8.29 0.29
C ILE A 172 -9.39 9.74 -0.21
N GLN A 173 -9.53 9.98 -1.52
CA GLN A 173 -9.47 11.31 -2.09
C GLN A 173 -10.51 12.25 -1.49
N GLN A 174 -11.77 11.81 -1.44
CA GLN A 174 -12.86 12.58 -0.85
C GLN A 174 -12.62 12.92 0.63
N ALA A 175 -12.01 12.00 1.39
CA ALA A 175 -11.65 12.24 2.78
C ALA A 175 -10.56 13.30 2.91
N ILE A 176 -9.53 13.25 2.07
CA ILE A 176 -8.45 14.26 2.04
C ILE A 176 -8.99 15.64 1.64
N GLU A 177 -9.87 15.72 0.64
CA GLU A 177 -10.52 16.97 0.20
C GLU A 177 -11.38 17.60 1.31
N LYS A 178 -11.94 16.78 2.19
CA LYS A 178 -12.68 17.22 3.40
C LYS A 178 -11.77 17.51 4.60
N ALA A 179 -10.45 17.49 4.41
CA ALA A 179 -9.45 17.60 5.47
C ALA A 179 -9.56 16.50 6.57
N ASP A 180 -10.20 15.37 6.27
CA ASP A 180 -10.34 14.23 7.16
C ASP A 180 -9.28 13.16 6.88
N VAL A 181 -8.05 13.49 7.27
CA VAL A 181 -6.90 12.59 7.13
C VAL A 181 -7.07 11.30 7.94
N ASN A 182 -7.85 11.33 9.03
CA ASN A 182 -8.08 10.16 9.87
C ASN A 182 -8.92 9.11 9.12
N THR A 183 -9.98 9.53 8.44
CA THR A 183 -10.76 8.64 7.58
C THR A 183 -9.94 8.10 6.41
N ALA A 184 -9.08 8.93 5.79
CA ALA A 184 -8.18 8.48 4.73
C ALA A 184 -7.23 7.37 5.22
N LYS A 185 -6.55 7.58 6.36
CA LYS A 185 -5.68 6.57 6.97
C LYS A 185 -6.44 5.30 7.37
N LYS A 186 -7.67 5.44 7.89
CA LYS A 186 -8.53 4.30 8.25
C LYS A 186 -8.81 3.40 7.05
N LEU A 187 -9.13 3.97 5.90
CA LEU A 187 -9.37 3.21 4.66
C LEU A 187 -8.13 2.42 4.22
N VAL A 188 -6.95 3.04 4.32
CA VAL A 188 -5.68 2.39 4.02
C VAL A 188 -5.38 1.23 4.99
N TYR A 189 -5.64 1.41 6.29
CA TYR A 189 -5.46 0.34 7.28
C TYR A 189 -6.41 -0.85 7.06
N LYS A 190 -7.62 -0.63 6.53
CA LYS A 190 -8.51 -1.74 6.14
C LYS A 190 -7.90 -2.60 5.05
N VAL A 191 -7.35 -1.98 4.00
CA VAL A 191 -6.68 -2.70 2.92
C VAL A 191 -5.46 -3.46 3.45
N LYS A 192 -4.65 -2.81 4.28
CA LYS A 192 -3.50 -3.45 4.93
C LYS A 192 -3.92 -4.66 5.78
N SER A 193 -5.04 -4.56 6.49
CA SER A 193 -5.56 -5.66 7.29
C SER A 193 -5.97 -6.84 6.39
N ASN A 194 -6.70 -6.59 5.31
CA ASN A 194 -7.12 -7.66 4.39
C ASN A 194 -5.94 -8.43 3.79
N ASP A 195 -4.86 -7.74 3.39
CA ASP A 195 -3.62 -8.40 2.95
C ASP A 195 -3.02 -9.33 4.02
N ILE A 196 -3.04 -8.90 5.29
CA ILE A 196 -2.59 -9.77 6.40
C ILE A 196 -3.53 -10.95 6.60
N LEU A 197 -4.84 -10.77 6.45
CA LEU A 197 -5.82 -11.84 6.56
C LEU A 197 -5.57 -12.94 5.52
N GLU A 198 -5.29 -12.55 4.27
CA GLU A 198 -4.92 -13.49 3.21
C GLU A 198 -3.60 -14.22 3.53
N LYS A 199 -2.58 -13.49 4.00
CA LYS A 199 -1.29 -14.09 4.41
C LYS A 199 -1.45 -15.08 5.57
N LEU A 200 -2.29 -14.77 6.55
CA LEU A 200 -2.59 -15.66 7.67
C LEU A 200 -3.28 -16.94 7.20
N ALA A 201 -4.19 -16.87 6.23
CA ALA A 201 -4.86 -18.04 5.66
C ALA A 201 -3.90 -18.99 4.91
N LEU A 202 -2.76 -18.48 4.43
CA LEU A 202 -1.72 -19.26 3.77
C LEU A 202 -0.67 -19.83 4.75
N SER A 203 -0.65 -19.37 6.00
CA SER A 203 0.36 -19.74 6.99
C SER A 203 0.06 -21.10 7.63
N SER A 204 1.09 -21.94 7.82
CA SER A 204 0.96 -23.27 8.45
C SER A 204 1.56 -23.31 9.87
N PRO A 205 1.00 -24.07 10.82
CA PRO A 205 1.56 -24.24 12.16
C PRO A 205 2.82 -25.14 12.24
N ASP A 206 3.10 -25.96 11.22
CA ASP A 206 3.99 -27.14 11.35
C ASP A 206 5.47 -26.89 10.96
N THR A 207 5.86 -25.67 10.62
CA THR A 207 7.22 -25.32 10.15
C THR A 207 7.99 -24.49 11.18
N SER A 208 9.31 -24.37 11.03
CA SER A 208 10.20 -23.47 11.78
C SER A 208 9.85 -21.96 11.66
N GLU A 209 8.68 -21.64 11.12
CA GLU A 209 8.12 -20.33 10.80
C GLU A 209 7.33 -19.73 11.98
N GLN A 210 7.47 -20.27 13.20
CA GLN A 210 6.77 -19.76 14.38
C GLN A 210 6.94 -18.25 14.57
N THR A 211 8.11 -17.71 14.21
CA THR A 211 8.42 -16.29 14.28
C THR A 211 7.68 -15.46 13.22
N GLU A 212 7.42 -16.02 12.03
CA GLU A 212 6.85 -15.27 10.90
C GLU A 212 5.35 -15.05 11.08
N TRP A 213 4.59 -16.08 11.40
CA TRP A 213 3.16 -15.92 11.60
C TRP A 213 2.84 -15.13 12.88
N GLN A 214 3.68 -15.24 13.91
CA GLN A 214 3.53 -14.42 15.12
C GLN A 214 3.71 -12.93 14.80
N LYS A 215 4.61 -12.58 13.87
CA LYS A 215 4.75 -11.22 13.38
C LYS A 215 3.49 -10.76 12.65
N LEU A 216 2.91 -11.59 11.78
CA LEU A 216 1.65 -11.28 11.09
C LEU A 216 0.49 -11.07 12.07
N VAL A 217 0.37 -11.91 13.10
CA VAL A 217 -0.64 -11.76 14.16
C VAL A 217 -0.47 -10.43 14.91
N ASN A 218 0.76 -10.08 15.29
CA ASN A 218 1.03 -8.83 15.99
C ASN A 218 0.70 -7.61 15.12
N GLU A 219 1.05 -7.67 13.84
CA GLU A 219 0.75 -6.63 12.88
C GLU A 219 -0.76 -6.46 12.63
N ALA A 220 -1.49 -7.58 12.53
CA ALA A 220 -2.95 -7.57 12.43
C ALA A 220 -3.58 -6.85 13.63
N LYS A 221 -3.17 -7.22 14.86
CA LYS A 221 -3.67 -6.61 16.10
C LYS A 221 -3.41 -5.10 16.13
N GLU A 222 -2.20 -4.67 15.78
CA GLU A 222 -1.84 -3.25 15.74
C GLU A 222 -2.71 -2.48 14.74
N ASN A 223 -2.96 -3.05 13.56
CA ASN A 223 -3.81 -2.42 12.55
C ASN A 223 -5.27 -2.33 13.01
N LEU A 224 -5.83 -3.39 13.60
CA LEU A 224 -7.21 -3.40 14.09
C LEU A 224 -7.46 -2.33 15.16
N HIS A 225 -6.48 -2.06 16.03
CA HIS A 225 -6.57 -0.97 17.00
C HIS A 225 -6.70 0.42 16.37
N LYS A 226 -6.16 0.62 15.16
CA LYS A 226 -6.21 1.89 14.43
C LYS A 226 -7.53 2.07 13.64
N ILE A 227 -8.34 1.02 13.49
CA ILE A 227 -9.58 1.04 12.71
C ILE A 227 -10.78 1.24 13.64
N GLN A 228 -11.44 2.40 13.61
CA GLN A 228 -12.66 2.67 14.43
C GLN A 228 -13.95 2.00 13.94
N ASP A 229 -13.91 1.33 12.79
CA ASP A 229 -15.07 0.63 12.24
C ASP A 229 -15.31 -0.68 13.00
N ASP A 230 -16.28 -0.68 13.90
CA ASP A 230 -16.56 -1.86 14.73
C ASP A 230 -17.03 -3.05 13.91
N GLU A 231 -17.80 -2.82 12.85
CA GLU A 231 -18.32 -3.88 11.97
C GLU A 231 -17.17 -4.53 11.19
N PHE A 232 -16.29 -3.73 10.59
CA PHE A 232 -15.09 -4.24 9.92
C PHE A 232 -14.20 -5.04 10.88
N VAL A 233 -13.92 -4.50 12.07
CA VAL A 233 -13.05 -5.18 13.04
C VAL A 233 -13.68 -6.48 13.54
N MET A 234 -15.01 -6.51 13.71
CA MET A 234 -15.74 -7.70 14.10
C MET A 234 -15.68 -8.78 13.02
N ASN A 235 -16.02 -8.44 11.77
CA ASN A 235 -15.92 -9.37 10.64
C ASN A 235 -14.49 -9.90 10.50
N TYR A 236 -13.49 -9.02 10.60
CA TYR A 236 -12.09 -9.44 10.55
C TYR A 236 -11.73 -10.45 11.64
N CYS A 237 -12.13 -10.20 12.89
CA CYS A 237 -11.85 -11.12 13.99
C CYS A 237 -12.53 -12.49 13.82
N LEU A 238 -13.68 -12.54 13.15
CA LEU A 238 -14.43 -13.77 12.87
C LEU A 238 -13.87 -14.54 11.66
N GLU A 239 -13.53 -13.84 10.58
CA GLU A 239 -13.11 -14.42 9.30
C GLU A 239 -11.62 -14.82 9.28
N ALA A 240 -10.79 -14.15 10.08
CA ALA A 240 -9.36 -14.43 10.10
C ALA A 240 -9.04 -15.84 10.63
N GLN A 241 -8.16 -16.54 9.91
CA GLN A 241 -7.67 -17.85 10.30
C GLN A 241 -6.57 -17.75 11.36
N TRP A 242 -6.95 -17.43 12.61
CA TRP A 242 -6.01 -17.31 13.72
C TRP A 242 -5.34 -18.66 14.03
N ILE A 243 -4.01 -18.66 14.09
CA ILE A 243 -3.22 -19.91 14.07
C ILE A 243 -3.31 -20.68 15.38
N THR A 244 -3.36 -20.01 16.53
CA THR A 244 -3.46 -20.64 17.85
C THR A 244 -4.81 -20.45 18.50
N TYR A 245 -5.14 -21.36 19.41
CA TYR A 245 -6.34 -21.28 20.24
C TYR A 245 -6.36 -19.96 21.04
N GLU A 246 -5.24 -19.61 21.67
CA GLU A 246 -5.09 -18.43 22.52
C GLU A 246 -5.32 -17.14 21.71
N THR A 247 -4.73 -17.06 20.52
CA THR A 247 -4.91 -15.90 19.63
C THR A 247 -6.37 -15.79 19.18
N THR A 248 -6.99 -16.92 18.78
CA THR A 248 -8.41 -16.94 18.40
C THR A 248 -9.28 -16.42 19.54
N GLN A 249 -9.06 -16.93 20.75
CA GLN A 249 -9.82 -16.54 21.94
C GLN A 249 -9.64 -15.06 22.26
N GLU A 250 -8.40 -14.56 22.18
CA GLU A 250 -8.07 -13.15 22.40
C GLU A 250 -8.79 -12.25 21.39
N MET A 251 -8.77 -12.59 20.10
CA MET A 251 -9.38 -11.77 19.05
C MET A 251 -10.91 -11.77 19.12
N LEU A 252 -11.53 -12.91 19.46
CA LEU A 252 -12.97 -12.97 19.74
C LEU A 252 -13.34 -12.18 21.00
N ASN A 253 -12.49 -12.18 22.03
CA ASN A 253 -12.68 -11.35 23.22
C ASN A 253 -12.55 -9.86 22.92
N TYR A 254 -11.60 -9.50 22.05
CA TYR A 254 -11.42 -8.14 21.58
C TYR A 254 -12.68 -7.63 20.84
N ALA A 255 -13.20 -8.41 19.89
CA ALA A 255 -14.43 -8.08 19.17
C ALA A 255 -15.63 -7.93 20.13
N LYS A 256 -15.81 -8.89 21.04
CA LYS A 256 -16.88 -8.85 22.06
C LYS A 256 -16.80 -7.59 22.92
N THR A 257 -15.61 -7.26 23.44
CA THR A 257 -15.41 -6.08 24.29
C THR A 257 -15.71 -4.79 23.54
N ARG A 258 -15.39 -4.75 22.25
CA ARG A 258 -15.67 -3.58 21.41
C ARG A 258 -17.17 -3.34 21.22
N LEU A 259 -17.92 -4.40 20.95
CA LEU A 259 -19.38 -4.33 20.79
C LEU A 259 -20.06 -3.92 22.10
N LEU A 260 -19.66 -4.51 23.23
CA LEU A 260 -20.25 -4.21 24.54
C LEU A 260 -20.01 -2.76 24.99
N LYS A 261 -18.86 -2.15 24.65
CA LYS A 261 -18.59 -0.73 24.92
C LYS A 261 -19.55 0.23 24.21
N LYS A 262 -20.23 -0.22 23.15
CA LYS A 262 -21.16 0.58 22.35
C LYS A 262 -22.60 0.47 22.82
N GLU A 263 -22.98 -0.67 23.41
CA GLU A 263 -24.35 -0.98 23.82
C GLU A 263 -24.79 -0.32 25.15
N ASP A 264 -23.92 0.44 25.83
CA ASP A 264 -24.26 1.21 27.04
C ASP A 264 -25.16 2.45 26.78
N LYS A 265 -25.52 2.73 25.52
CA LYS A 265 -26.45 3.81 25.15
C LYS A 265 -27.61 3.27 24.33
N THR A 266 -28.70 2.98 25.05
CA THR A 266 -30.08 2.78 24.58
C THR A 266 -30.36 1.50 23.77
N VAL A 267 -31.06 0.59 24.45
CA VAL A 267 -31.74 -0.64 23.98
C VAL A 267 -30.82 -1.84 23.69
N LEU A 268 -30.88 -2.82 24.61
CA LEU A 268 -30.36 -4.19 24.52
C LEU A 268 -31.08 -4.99 23.41
N VAL A 269 -30.96 -4.56 22.16
CA VAL A 269 -31.09 -5.48 21.03
C VAL A 269 -29.70 -6.05 20.83
N TYR A 270 -29.52 -7.34 21.15
CA TYR A 270 -28.30 -8.06 20.75
C TYR A 270 -28.09 -7.82 19.26
N SER A 271 -27.10 -7.00 18.93
CA SER A 271 -26.71 -6.79 17.54
C SER A 271 -26.38 -8.15 16.92
N ASP A 272 -26.74 -8.36 15.65
CA ASP A 272 -26.51 -9.65 15.00
C ASP A 272 -25.02 -10.04 15.04
N GLY A 273 -24.12 -9.05 14.95
CA GLY A 273 -22.68 -9.25 15.17
C GLY A 273 -22.31 -9.74 16.58
N LEU A 274 -22.97 -9.27 17.65
CA LEU A 274 -22.71 -9.80 19.00
C LEU A 274 -23.17 -11.26 19.12
N LYS A 275 -24.28 -11.64 18.48
CA LYS A 275 -24.73 -13.04 18.45
C LYS A 275 -23.74 -13.93 17.72
N GLU A 276 -23.15 -13.46 16.62
CA GLU A 276 -22.14 -14.21 15.87
C GLU A 276 -20.85 -14.39 16.67
N VAL A 277 -20.36 -13.34 17.33
CA VAL A 277 -19.18 -13.42 18.21
C VAL A 277 -19.43 -14.39 19.38
N LEU A 278 -20.61 -14.35 19.99
CA LEU A 278 -20.97 -15.29 21.06
C LEU A 278 -21.09 -16.74 20.57
N ARG A 279 -21.61 -16.94 19.35
CA ARG A 279 -21.66 -18.26 18.70
C ARG A 279 -20.25 -18.79 18.47
N ALA A 280 -19.34 -17.98 17.94
CA ALA A 280 -17.93 -18.35 17.75
C ALA A 280 -17.26 -18.72 19.07
N HIS A 281 -17.47 -17.94 20.14
CA HIS A 281 -17.00 -18.26 21.50
C HIS A 281 -17.52 -19.60 22.01
N ALA A 282 -18.81 -19.88 21.82
CA ALA A 282 -19.42 -21.14 22.27
C ALA A 282 -18.81 -22.33 21.51
N LYS A 283 -18.61 -22.20 20.19
CA LYS A 283 -17.94 -23.22 19.37
C LYS A 283 -16.49 -23.45 19.84
N LEU A 284 -15.72 -22.38 20.06
CA LEU A 284 -14.34 -22.45 20.56
C LEU A 284 -14.24 -23.11 21.95
N THR A 285 -15.13 -22.73 22.87
CA THR A 285 -15.20 -23.31 24.22
C THR A 285 -15.57 -24.79 24.19
N THR A 286 -16.51 -25.17 23.31
CA THR A 286 -16.90 -26.58 23.11
C THR A 286 -15.73 -27.40 22.59
N PHE A 287 -14.96 -26.86 21.63
CA PHE A 287 -13.75 -27.49 21.12
C PHE A 287 -12.72 -27.71 22.24
N TYR A 288 -12.45 -26.68 23.04
CA TYR A 288 -11.51 -26.77 24.17
C TYR A 288 -11.89 -27.90 25.14
N GLY A 289 -13.17 -27.98 25.52
CA GLY A 289 -13.64 -29.02 26.44
C GLY A 289 -13.54 -30.44 25.86
N ALA A 290 -13.65 -30.59 24.54
CA ALA A 290 -13.60 -31.90 23.88
C ALA A 290 -12.18 -32.36 23.53
N PHE A 291 -11.31 -31.44 23.11
CA PHE A 291 -10.03 -31.79 22.47
C PHE A 291 -8.80 -31.18 23.11
N GLY A 292 -8.94 -30.14 23.94
CA GLY A 292 -7.81 -29.36 24.46
C GLY A 292 -7.25 -28.34 23.45
N PRO A 293 -6.54 -27.30 23.91
CA PRO A 293 -6.00 -26.24 23.06
C PRO A 293 -4.88 -26.73 22.13
N GLU A 294 -4.10 -27.72 22.54
CA GLU A 294 -2.98 -28.29 21.79
C GLU A 294 -3.38 -28.98 20.47
N LYS A 295 -4.67 -29.34 20.32
CA LYS A 295 -5.20 -29.94 19.10
C LYS A 295 -5.84 -28.91 18.15
N PHE A 296 -5.85 -27.63 18.51
CA PHE A 296 -6.46 -26.60 17.69
C PHE A 296 -5.66 -26.37 16.40
N ARG A 297 -6.33 -26.47 15.26
CA ARG A 297 -5.79 -26.09 13.95
C ARG A 297 -6.86 -25.34 13.17
N CYS A 298 -6.61 -24.06 12.89
CA CYS A 298 -7.59 -23.20 12.22
C CYS A 298 -7.99 -23.74 10.84
N VAL A 299 -7.01 -24.22 10.06
CA VAL A 299 -7.19 -24.79 8.71
C VAL A 299 -8.11 -26.02 8.69
N HIS A 300 -8.31 -26.70 9.82
CA HIS A 300 -9.11 -27.93 9.92
C HIS A 300 -10.26 -27.80 10.91
N SER A 301 -10.59 -26.58 11.32
CA SER A 301 -11.71 -26.32 12.21
C SER A 301 -12.90 -25.81 11.39
N PRO A 302 -13.79 -26.69 10.89
CA PRO A 302 -15.05 -26.28 10.26
C PRO A 302 -16.01 -25.60 11.26
N PHE A 303 -15.53 -25.28 12.46
CA PHE A 303 -16.29 -24.69 13.55
C PHE A 303 -16.22 -23.17 13.59
N LEU A 304 -15.56 -22.47 12.66
CA LEU A 304 -15.53 -20.99 12.66
C LEU A 304 -16.15 -20.35 11.42
N ILE A 305 -16.58 -21.15 10.44
CA ILE A 305 -17.45 -20.73 9.34
C ILE A 305 -18.91 -21.12 9.66
#